data_AF-A0A4Q3WPW1-F1
#
_entry.id   AF-A0A4Q3WPW1-F1
#
_cell.length_a   1.000
_cell.length_b   1.000
_cell.length_c   1.000
_cell.angle_alpha   90.00
_cell.angle_beta   90.00
_cell.angle_gamma   90.00
#
_symmetry.space_group_name_H-M   'P 1'
#
loop_
_entity.id
_entity.type
_entity.pdbx_description
1 polymer ?
#
loop_
_entity_poly.entity_id
_entity_poly.type
_entity_poly.pdbx_seq_one_letter_code
_entity_poly.pdbx_strand_id
1 'polypeptide(L)'
;MDYQFDMLWPKPWGLNHAEFLFVQAAETIRNRPELREWFVELIELNVHRAPAIDGTTANRPEGYVLPDFILYFAHISRWPELSDLATRVRGAPADVWRTNRIGMWSEKITNALSDQWEDREFYSFTGAASAV
;
A
#
# COMPACT_ATOMS: atom_id res chain seq x y z
N MET A 1 18.10 -2.48 0.32
CA MET A 1 16.81 -1.78 0.21
C MET A 1 16.15 -1.54 1.58
N ASP A 2 16.62 -2.16 2.67
CA ASP A 2 15.91 -2.12 3.96
C ASP A 2 15.86 -0.78 4.69
N TYR A 3 16.84 0.11 4.49
CA TYR A 3 16.94 1.35 5.27
C TYR A 3 15.75 2.31 5.07
N GLN A 4 15.15 2.37 3.88
CA GLN A 4 13.95 3.20 3.63
C GLN A 4 12.68 2.60 4.25
N PHE A 5 12.68 1.30 4.55
CA PHE A 5 11.52 0.59 5.11
C PHE A 5 11.60 0.44 6.65
N ASP A 6 12.80 0.54 7.24
CA ASP A 6 13.00 0.68 8.70
C ASP A 6 12.41 1.97 9.28
N MET A 7 12.16 2.93 8.41
CA MET A 7 11.65 4.27 8.70
C MET A 7 10.15 4.34 8.96
N LEU A 8 9.45 3.24 8.73
CA LEU A 8 8.00 3.18 8.62
C LEU A 8 7.36 2.20 9.62
N TRP A 9 8.16 1.57 10.48
CA TRP A 9 7.71 0.83 11.66
C TRP A 9 7.55 1.81 12.83
N PRO A 10 6.54 1.70 13.73
CA PRO A 10 5.92 2.79 14.49
C PRO A 10 6.94 3.54 15.35
N LYS A 11 7.62 4.48 14.71
CA LYS A 11 8.35 5.57 15.33
C LYS A 11 7.56 6.82 14.99
N PRO A 12 7.37 7.74 15.95
CA PRO A 12 6.64 8.98 15.73
C PRO A 12 7.54 9.91 14.92
N TRP A 13 7.61 9.68 13.62
CA TRP A 13 8.28 10.56 12.71
C TRP A 13 7.25 11.56 12.23
N GLY A 14 7.59 12.85 12.26
CA GLY A 14 6.67 13.91 11.87
C GLY A 14 6.11 13.65 10.46
N LEU A 15 4.86 14.03 10.25
CA LEU A 15 4.04 13.76 9.06
C LEU A 15 4.80 13.95 7.73
N ASN A 16 5.56 15.05 7.62
CA ASN A 16 6.31 15.42 6.41
C ASN A 16 7.42 14.41 6.03
N HIS A 17 7.97 13.66 7.00
CA HIS A 17 9.04 12.71 6.73
C HIS A 17 8.51 11.39 6.15
N ALA A 18 7.32 10.95 6.56
CA ALA A 18 6.68 9.76 6.02
C ALA A 18 6.25 9.97 4.56
N GLU A 19 5.68 11.14 4.25
CA GLU A 19 5.27 11.52 2.89
C GLU A 19 6.45 11.54 1.91
N PHE A 20 7.59 12.11 2.32
CA PHE A 20 8.79 12.14 1.48
C PHE A 20 9.29 10.74 1.13
N LEU A 21 9.27 9.82 2.09
CA LEU A 21 9.72 8.44 1.88
C LEU A 21 8.77 7.65 1.00
N PHE A 22 7.46 7.90 1.12
CA PHE A 22 6.45 7.29 0.27
C PHE A 22 6.66 7.70 -1.19
N VAL A 23 6.87 9.00 -1.45
CA VAL A 23 7.16 9.51 -2.81
C VAL A 23 8.40 8.83 -3.38
N GLN A 24 9.53 8.87 -2.67
CA GLN A 24 10.79 8.31 -3.17
C GLN A 24 10.73 6.80 -3.44
N ALA A 25 10.12 6.04 -2.51
CA ALA A 25 9.98 4.60 -2.66
C ALA A 25 9.08 4.26 -3.85
N ALA A 26 7.96 4.98 -4.00
CA ALA A 26 7.04 4.74 -5.09
C ALA A 26 7.62 5.12 -6.46
N GLU A 27 8.34 6.23 -6.57
CA GLU A 27 9.06 6.60 -7.80
C GLU A 27 10.11 5.53 -8.16
N THR A 28 10.86 5.05 -7.18
CA THR A 28 11.88 4.00 -7.40
C THR A 28 11.26 2.72 -7.97
N ILE A 29 10.11 2.29 -7.42
CA ILE A 29 9.40 1.10 -7.89
C ILE A 29 8.78 1.36 -9.28
N ARG A 30 8.14 2.51 -9.50
CA ARG A 30 7.52 2.87 -10.78
C ARG A 30 8.52 2.96 -11.93
N ASN A 31 9.72 3.42 -11.65
CA ASN A 31 10.79 3.58 -12.64
C ASN A 31 11.54 2.26 -12.94
N ARG A 32 11.16 1.15 -12.31
CA ARG A 32 11.77 -0.18 -12.47
C ARG A 32 10.70 -1.22 -12.80
N PRO A 33 10.32 -1.38 -14.08
CA PRO A 33 9.30 -2.32 -14.51
C PRO A 33 9.56 -3.77 -14.05
N GLU A 34 10.82 -4.16 -13.92
CA GLU A 34 11.24 -5.47 -13.43
C GLU A 34 10.84 -5.75 -11.97
N LEU A 35 10.54 -4.72 -11.18
CA LEU A 35 10.06 -4.86 -9.80
C LEU A 35 8.54 -5.00 -9.70
N ARG A 36 7.81 -4.83 -10.81
CA ARG A 36 6.35 -4.73 -10.80
C ARG A 36 5.68 -6.00 -10.27
N GLU A 37 6.03 -7.15 -10.84
CA GLU A 37 5.47 -8.44 -10.46
C GLU A 37 5.80 -8.75 -8.99
N TRP A 38 7.08 -8.66 -8.62
CA TRP A 38 7.55 -8.83 -7.24
C TRP A 38 6.79 -7.94 -6.25
N PHE A 39 6.57 -6.67 -6.59
CA PHE A 39 5.91 -5.74 -5.68
C PHE A 39 4.41 -6.03 -5.54
N VAL A 40 3.73 -6.44 -6.61
CA VAL A 40 2.33 -6.87 -6.54
C VAL A 40 2.20 -8.14 -5.68
N GLU A 41 3.08 -9.12 -5.84
CA GLU A 41 3.13 -10.32 -4.99
C GLU A 41 3.37 -9.97 -3.52
N LEU A 42 4.25 -8.99 -3.26
CA LEU A 42 4.52 -8.50 -1.92
C LEU A 42 3.28 -7.85 -1.29
N ILE A 43 2.52 -7.07 -2.05
CA ILE A 43 1.24 -6.49 -1.59
C ILE A 43 0.23 -7.60 -1.29
N GLU A 44 0.07 -8.57 -2.19
CA GLU A 44 -0.83 -9.71 -2.01
C GLU A 44 -0.50 -10.49 -0.74
N LEU A 45 0.79 -10.76 -0.50
CA LEU A 45 1.27 -11.37 0.74
C LEU A 45 0.86 -10.57 1.98
N ASN A 46 0.99 -9.24 1.94
CA ASN A 46 0.61 -8.37 3.05
C ASN A 46 -0.90 -8.34 3.30
N VAL A 47 -1.70 -8.32 2.24
CA VAL A 47 -3.16 -8.40 2.34
C VAL A 47 -3.60 -9.69 3.03
N HIS A 48 -2.99 -10.83 2.66
CA HIS A 48 -3.28 -12.13 3.27
C HIS A 48 -2.74 -12.27 4.69
N ARG A 49 -1.62 -11.60 5.03
CA ARG A 49 -1.00 -11.62 6.37
C ARG A 49 -1.55 -10.56 7.33
N ALA A 50 -2.27 -9.55 6.85
CA ALA A 50 -2.87 -8.49 7.66
C ALA A 50 -3.71 -8.97 8.87
N PRO A 51 -4.39 -10.13 8.85
CA PRO A 51 -5.06 -10.67 10.04
C PRO A 51 -4.11 -11.06 11.19
N ALA A 52 -2.83 -11.31 10.91
CA ALA A 52 -1.82 -11.80 11.84
C ALA A 52 -0.82 -10.72 12.31
N ILE A 53 -1.06 -9.45 11.95
CA ILE A 53 -0.23 -8.31 12.36
C ILE A 53 -1.09 -7.43 13.27
N ASP A 54 -1.31 -7.94 14.47
CA ASP A 54 -1.65 -7.16 15.64
C ASP A 54 -0.42 -6.33 16.03
N GLY A 55 -0.61 -5.04 16.32
CA GLY A 55 0.44 -4.08 16.68
C GLY A 55 1.21 -4.39 17.98
N THR A 56 1.13 -5.64 18.44
CA THR A 56 1.81 -6.29 19.55
C THR A 56 3.06 -7.04 19.10
N THR A 57 3.29 -7.21 17.79
CA THR A 57 4.50 -7.87 17.28
C THR A 57 5.74 -7.01 17.57
N ALA A 58 6.69 -7.54 18.33
CA ALA A 58 7.93 -6.81 18.69
C ALA A 58 8.85 -6.56 17.48
N ASN A 59 8.75 -7.40 16.45
CA ASN A 59 9.54 -7.34 15.23
C ASN A 59 8.64 -7.26 14.00
N ARG A 60 9.06 -6.47 13.00
CA ARG A 60 8.42 -6.40 11.69
C ARG A 60 8.46 -7.78 11.01
N PRO A 61 7.34 -8.30 10.51
CA PRO A 61 7.34 -9.52 9.70
C PRO A 61 8.17 -9.35 8.42
N GLU A 62 8.84 -10.41 7.99
CA GLU A 62 9.57 -10.41 6.72
C GLU A 62 8.63 -10.07 5.56
N GLY A 63 9.07 -9.13 4.70
CA GLY A 63 8.28 -8.66 3.57
C GLY A 63 7.09 -7.77 3.95
N TYR A 64 6.97 -7.31 5.20
CA TYR A 64 5.88 -6.43 5.60
C TYR A 64 5.93 -5.08 4.86
N VAL A 65 4.80 -4.63 4.35
CA VAL A 65 4.65 -3.30 3.74
C VAL A 65 3.56 -2.56 4.50
N LEU A 66 3.82 -1.29 4.83
CA LEU A 66 2.84 -0.46 5.50
C LEU A 66 1.55 -0.36 4.69
N PRO A 67 0.37 -0.53 5.32
CA PRO A 67 -0.89 -0.36 4.62
C PRO A 67 -1.05 0.99 3.94
N ASP A 68 -0.69 2.07 4.61
CA ASP A 68 -0.82 3.42 4.06
C ASP A 68 0.07 3.60 2.82
N PHE A 69 1.26 2.99 2.80
CA PHE A 69 2.13 2.99 1.62
C PHE A 69 1.52 2.20 0.46
N ILE A 70 0.90 1.04 0.73
CA ILE A 70 0.21 0.24 -0.30
C ILE A 70 -0.90 1.08 -0.95
N LEU A 71 -1.72 1.76 -0.14
CA LEU A 71 -2.82 2.58 -0.64
C LEU A 71 -2.31 3.81 -1.40
N TYR A 72 -1.31 4.49 -0.86
CA TYR A 72 -0.64 5.59 -1.56
C TYR A 72 -0.09 5.13 -2.91
N PHE A 73 0.65 4.04 -2.92
CA PHE A 73 1.23 3.48 -4.14
C PHE A 73 0.14 3.12 -5.16
N ALA A 74 -0.96 2.49 -4.71
CA ALA A 74 -2.09 2.17 -5.58
C ALA A 74 -2.66 3.42 -6.25
N HIS A 75 -2.84 4.50 -5.47
CA HIS A 75 -3.35 5.77 -5.98
C HIS A 75 -2.47 6.40 -7.06
N ILE A 76 -1.15 6.48 -6.81
CA ILE A 76 -0.24 7.19 -7.71
C ILE A 76 0.24 6.35 -8.90
N SER A 77 0.25 5.03 -8.77
CA SER A 77 0.68 4.12 -9.84
C SER A 77 -0.47 3.76 -10.78
N ARG A 78 -1.69 3.62 -10.24
CA ARG A 78 -2.88 3.13 -10.94
C ARG A 78 -2.62 1.86 -11.77
N TRP A 79 -1.76 0.99 -11.26
CA TRP A 79 -1.42 -0.25 -11.94
C TRP A 79 -2.65 -1.17 -12.05
N PRO A 80 -3.00 -1.67 -13.25
CA PRO A 80 -4.14 -2.57 -13.44
C PRO A 80 -4.05 -3.84 -12.57
N GLU A 81 -2.84 -4.34 -12.30
CA GLU A 81 -2.62 -5.52 -11.46
C GLU A 81 -3.13 -5.33 -10.03
N LEU A 82 -3.17 -4.08 -9.53
CA LEU A 82 -3.72 -3.76 -8.22
C LEU A 82 -5.26 -3.79 -8.22
N SER A 83 -5.87 -3.48 -9.37
CA SER A 83 -7.32 -3.65 -9.57
C SER A 83 -7.69 -5.12 -9.66
N ASP A 84 -6.87 -5.92 -10.38
CA ASP A 84 -7.03 -7.36 -10.44
C ASP A 84 -6.87 -7.98 -9.05
N LEU A 85 -5.87 -7.56 -8.30
CA LEU A 85 -5.65 -7.98 -6.91
C LEU A 85 -6.86 -7.64 -6.03
N ALA A 86 -7.36 -6.40 -6.07
CA ALA A 86 -8.54 -5.99 -5.31
C ALA A 86 -9.77 -6.86 -5.65
N THR A 87 -9.90 -7.28 -6.90
CA THR A 87 -10.97 -8.18 -7.35
C THR A 87 -10.77 -9.61 -6.82
N ARG A 88 -9.55 -10.15 -6.89
CA ARG A 88 -9.22 -11.48 -6.32
C ARG A 88 -9.47 -11.53 -4.82
N VAL A 89 -9.00 -10.51 -4.10
CA VAL A 89 -9.08 -10.36 -2.64
C VAL A 89 -10.52 -10.22 -2.15
N ARG A 90 -11.42 -9.67 -2.98
CA ARG A 90 -12.85 -9.59 -2.68
C ARG A 90 -13.48 -10.97 -2.44
N GLY A 91 -12.92 -12.02 -3.03
CA GLY A 91 -13.48 -13.37 -3.02
C GLY A 91 -14.79 -13.47 -3.80
N ALA A 92 -15.36 -14.67 -3.87
CA ALA A 92 -16.67 -14.87 -4.48
C ALA A 92 -17.78 -14.40 -3.52
N PRO A 93 -18.97 -13.97 -4.00
CA PRO A 93 -20.09 -13.60 -3.13
C PRO A 93 -20.52 -14.69 -2.13
N ALA A 94 -20.16 -15.95 -2.41
CA ALA A 94 -20.42 -17.12 -1.58
C ALA A 94 -19.37 -17.36 -0.47
N ASP A 95 -18.27 -16.59 -0.44
CA ASP A 95 -17.27 -16.69 0.61
C ASP A 95 -17.81 -16.12 1.92
N VAL A 96 -17.95 -16.99 2.92
CA VAL A 96 -18.41 -16.70 4.30
C VAL A 96 -17.52 -15.64 4.99
N TRP A 97 -16.38 -15.32 4.40
CA TRP A 97 -15.34 -14.41 4.91
C TRP A 97 -15.47 -12.97 4.42
N ARG A 98 -16.61 -12.57 3.84
CA ARG A 98 -16.81 -11.19 3.35
C ARG A 98 -16.68 -10.11 4.44
N THR A 99 -16.84 -10.49 5.72
CA THR A 99 -16.58 -9.65 6.91
C THR A 99 -15.15 -9.76 7.46
N ASN A 100 -14.28 -10.55 6.84
CA ASN A 100 -12.89 -10.72 7.24
C ASN A 100 -12.05 -9.51 6.81
N ARG A 101 -10.99 -9.19 7.56
CA ARG A 101 -10.09 -8.04 7.29
C ARG A 101 -9.49 -8.05 5.88
N ILE A 102 -9.46 -9.22 5.23
CA ILE A 102 -9.05 -9.41 3.83
C ILE A 102 -10.05 -8.74 2.86
N GLY A 103 -11.36 -8.90 3.07
CA GLY A 103 -12.38 -8.24 2.23
C GLY A 103 -12.31 -6.72 2.30
N MET A 104 -11.94 -6.16 3.46
CA MET A 104 -11.71 -4.72 3.63
C MET A 104 -10.57 -4.19 2.75
N TRP A 105 -9.57 -5.02 2.41
CA TRP A 105 -8.49 -4.60 1.51
C TRP A 105 -8.97 -4.40 0.08
N SER A 106 -9.94 -5.20 -0.39
CA SER A 106 -10.56 -4.99 -1.70
C SER A 106 -11.15 -3.58 -1.78
N GLU A 107 -11.92 -3.18 -0.77
CA GLU A 107 -12.54 -1.85 -0.71
C GLU A 107 -11.49 -0.75 -0.60
N LYS A 108 -10.50 -0.89 0.30
CA LYS A 108 -9.43 0.09 0.47
C LYS A 108 -8.61 0.31 -0.80
N ILE A 109 -8.18 -0.77 -1.46
CA ILE A 109 -7.41 -0.67 -2.71
C ILE A 109 -8.29 -0.08 -3.82
N THR A 110 -9.55 -0.50 -3.93
CA THR A 110 -10.50 0.06 -4.92
C THR A 110 -10.69 1.57 -4.70
N ASN A 111 -10.86 2.00 -3.45
CA ASN A 111 -11.02 3.41 -3.10
C ASN A 111 -9.73 4.19 -3.40
N ALA A 112 -8.56 3.65 -3.07
CA ALA A 112 -7.27 4.27 -3.36
C ALA A 112 -7.02 4.45 -4.86
N LEU A 113 -7.46 3.50 -5.69
CA LEU A 113 -7.40 3.59 -7.15
C LEU A 113 -8.37 4.65 -7.73
N SER A 114 -9.34 5.12 -6.95
CA SER A 114 -10.30 6.14 -7.37
C SER A 114 -9.75 7.56 -7.23
N ASP A 115 -10.32 8.50 -8.00
CA ASP A 115 -10.00 9.93 -7.86
C ASP A 115 -10.55 10.55 -6.57
N GLN A 116 -11.43 9.82 -5.85
CA GLN A 116 -12.13 10.25 -4.64
C GLN A 116 -11.50 9.67 -3.37
N TRP A 117 -10.28 9.15 -3.43
CA TRP A 117 -9.62 8.63 -2.24
C TRP A 117 -9.44 9.73 -1.19
N GLU A 118 -9.98 9.52 0.02
CA GLU A 118 -10.01 10.52 1.10
C GLU A 118 -8.61 11.00 1.50
N ASP A 119 -7.60 10.11 1.48
CA ASP A 119 -6.21 10.47 1.82
C ASP A 119 -5.44 11.09 0.64
N ARG A 120 -6.07 11.30 -0.52
CA ARG A 120 -5.43 11.93 -1.68
C ARG A 120 -4.87 13.31 -1.33
N GLU A 121 -5.64 14.12 -0.60
CA GLU A 121 -5.24 15.48 -0.25
C GLU A 121 -4.01 15.49 0.66
N PHE A 122 -3.94 14.54 1.60
CA PHE A 122 -2.78 14.33 2.46
C PHE A 122 -1.50 14.14 1.63
N TYR A 123 -1.51 13.25 0.65
CA TYR A 123 -0.32 12.96 -0.16
C TYR A 123 -0.13 13.89 -1.37
N SER A 124 -1.05 14.84 -1.63
CA SER A 124 -0.95 15.77 -2.75
C SER A 124 0.06 16.90 -2.53
N PHE A 125 0.38 17.20 -1.28
CA PHE A 125 1.20 18.35 -0.90
C PHE A 125 2.67 18.25 -1.38
N THR A 126 3.14 17.04 -1.69
CA THR A 126 4.51 16.77 -2.18
C THR A 126 4.58 16.52 -3.69
N GLY A 127 3.44 16.27 -4.37
CA GLY A 127 3.40 15.91 -5.80
C GLY A 127 3.25 17.09 -6.77
N ALA A 128 2.87 18.28 -6.30
CA ALA A 128 2.63 19.45 -7.18
C ALA A 128 3.91 20.20 -7.60
N ALA A 129 5.08 19.81 -7.10
CA ALA A 129 6.34 20.51 -7.37
C ALA A 129 7.17 19.93 -8.54
N SER A 130 6.68 18.94 -9.29
CA SER A 130 7.49 18.33 -10.37
C SER A 130 6.69 17.93 -11.62
N ALA A 131 5.68 18.72 -11.97
CA ALA A 131 5.09 18.71 -13.30
C ALA A 131 5.28 20.08 -13.97
N VAL A 132 6.52 20.38 -14.38
CA VAL A 132 6.88 21.40 -15.39
C VAL A 132 7.85 20.77 -16.36
#